data_AF-A0A6G4X9I1-F1
#
_entry.id   AF-A0A6G4X9I1-F1
#
_cell.length_a   1.000
_cell.length_b   1.000
_cell.length_c   1.000
_cell.angle_alpha   90.00
_cell.angle_beta   90.00
_cell.angle_gamma   90.00
#
_symmetry.space_group_name_H-M   'P 1'
#
loop_
_entity.id
_entity.type
_entity.pdbx_description
1 polymer ?
#
loop_
_entity_poly.entity_id
_entity_poly.type
_entity_poly.pdbx_seq_one_letter_code
_entity_poly.pdbx_strand_id
1 'polypeptide(L)'
;MSKPPVRTRLADAAFALFDERGYEQTTVDDIAERAEVGRSTFFRYYRSKEEVIFPDHDRLLDLIRDRLNTSSSGTALVAVSDAVRLVLLHYLEEGDLARRRYRLTSKVSALRDREIASVARYQRLFREFIADWMGDPTEAASLRAELMAANVVAAHNHVLRRWLRGESSDPAAEVDEAMREVLALFPARSSESGSLGDGTTVVAFRTGQDLEALLPQLRRLVEEGP
;
A
#
# COMPACT_ATOMS: atom_id res chain seq x y z
N MET A 1 24.39 -11.82 -22.25
CA MET A 1 23.35 -11.45 -21.26
C MET A 1 22.58 -12.70 -20.88
N SER A 2 22.35 -12.95 -19.59
CA SER A 2 21.53 -14.09 -19.14
C SER A 2 20.06 -13.89 -19.53
N LYS A 3 19.33 -14.97 -19.85
CA LYS A 3 17.88 -14.87 -20.09
C LYS A 3 17.20 -14.33 -18.81
N PRO A 4 16.17 -13.45 -18.92
CA PRO A 4 15.40 -13.01 -17.76
C PRO A 4 14.79 -14.20 -17.00
N PRO A 5 14.48 -14.03 -15.70
CA PRO A 5 13.78 -15.05 -14.92
C PRO A 5 12.51 -15.54 -15.64
N VAL A 6 12.20 -16.84 -15.52
CA VAL A 6 11.03 -17.46 -16.19
C VAL A 6 9.73 -16.71 -15.90
N ARG A 7 9.54 -16.27 -14.65
CA ARG A 7 8.38 -15.48 -14.22
C ARG A 7 8.23 -14.18 -15.03
N THR A 8 9.33 -13.45 -15.23
CA THR A 8 9.36 -12.21 -16.02
C THR A 8 9.02 -12.50 -17.48
N ARG A 9 9.64 -13.52 -18.09
CA ARG A 9 9.36 -13.90 -19.48
C ARG A 9 7.89 -14.28 -19.71
N LEU A 10 7.29 -15.00 -18.76
CA LEU A 10 5.86 -15.35 -18.79
C LEU A 10 4.96 -14.11 -18.72
N ALA A 11 5.26 -13.18 -17.82
CA ALA A 11 4.50 -11.93 -17.69
C ALA A 11 4.62 -11.07 -18.96
N ASP A 12 5.84 -10.87 -19.48
CA ASP A 12 6.08 -10.09 -20.69
C ASP A 12 5.36 -10.69 -21.90
N ALA A 13 5.42 -12.02 -22.07
CA ALA A 13 4.71 -12.74 -23.12
C ALA A 13 3.19 -12.58 -23.00
N ALA A 14 2.64 -12.69 -21.79
CA ALA A 14 1.22 -12.53 -21.56
C ALA A 14 0.74 -11.12 -21.92
N PHE A 15 1.41 -10.08 -21.41
CA PHE A 15 1.03 -8.71 -21.71
C PHE A 15 1.20 -8.35 -23.20
N ALA A 16 2.25 -8.84 -23.86
CA ALA A 16 2.40 -8.66 -25.30
C ALA A 16 1.23 -9.28 -26.09
N LEU A 17 0.85 -10.52 -25.77
CA LEU A 17 -0.27 -11.19 -26.42
C LEU A 17 -1.62 -10.52 -26.10
N PHE A 18 -1.82 -10.03 -24.88
CA PHE A 18 -3.01 -9.26 -24.52
C PHE A 18 -3.11 -7.96 -25.33
N ASP A 19 -2.00 -7.27 -25.58
CA ASP A 19 -1.95 -6.07 -26.41
C ASP A 19 -2.12 -6.38 -27.91
N GLU A 20 -1.57 -7.50 -28.41
CA GLU A 20 -1.61 -7.92 -29.82
C GLU A 20 -3.01 -8.36 -30.29
N ARG A 21 -3.71 -9.17 -29.49
CA ARG A 21 -4.97 -9.83 -29.91
C ARG A 21 -6.09 -9.79 -28.87
N GLY A 22 -5.82 -9.22 -27.70
CA GLY A 22 -6.78 -9.13 -26.61
C GLY A 22 -6.68 -10.27 -25.59
N TYR A 23 -7.20 -9.97 -24.40
CA TYR A 23 -7.21 -10.86 -23.24
C TYR A 23 -7.98 -12.17 -23.47
N GLU A 24 -9.16 -12.08 -24.06
CA GLU A 24 -10.03 -13.25 -24.24
C GLU A 24 -9.49 -14.23 -25.27
N GLN A 25 -8.85 -13.72 -26.32
CA GLN A 25 -8.27 -14.54 -27.39
C GLN A 25 -6.92 -15.17 -27.01
N THR A 26 -6.38 -14.85 -25.82
CA THR A 26 -5.10 -15.35 -25.36
C THR A 26 -5.24 -16.55 -24.44
N THR A 27 -4.57 -17.65 -24.80
CA THR A 27 -4.53 -18.89 -24.01
C THR A 27 -3.21 -19.05 -23.25
N VAL A 28 -3.19 -19.95 -22.27
CA VAL A 28 -1.96 -20.33 -21.53
C VAL A 28 -0.91 -20.94 -22.45
N ASP A 29 -1.33 -21.69 -23.47
CA ASP A 29 -0.40 -22.34 -24.40
C ASP A 29 0.36 -21.31 -25.23
N ASP A 30 -0.35 -20.29 -25.74
CA ASP A 30 0.30 -19.22 -26.49
C ASP A 30 1.32 -18.45 -25.63
N ILE A 31 0.98 -18.21 -24.35
CA ILE A 31 1.88 -17.51 -23.42
C ILE A 31 3.13 -18.36 -23.18
N ALA A 32 2.95 -19.66 -22.93
CA ALA A 32 4.05 -20.58 -22.69
C ALA A 32 4.97 -20.69 -23.92
N GLU A 33 4.37 -20.84 -25.11
CA GLU A 33 5.09 -20.87 -26.39
C GLU A 33 5.89 -19.59 -26.62
N ARG A 34 5.24 -18.42 -26.48
CA ARG A 34 5.90 -17.11 -26.64
C ARG A 34 7.02 -16.87 -25.63
N ALA A 35 6.87 -17.38 -24.41
CA ALA A 35 7.90 -17.31 -23.37
C ALA A 35 8.99 -18.37 -23.50
N GLU A 36 8.94 -19.23 -24.54
CA GLU A 36 9.85 -20.35 -24.78
C GLU A 36 9.93 -21.28 -23.55
N VAL A 37 8.78 -21.68 -23.01
CA VAL A 37 8.66 -22.65 -21.93
C VAL A 37 7.52 -23.64 -22.18
N GLY A 38 7.57 -24.81 -21.54
CA GLY A 38 6.46 -25.75 -21.60
C GLY A 38 5.27 -25.32 -20.75
N ARG A 39 4.07 -25.79 -21.11
CA ARG A 39 2.82 -25.57 -20.34
C ARG A 39 2.95 -25.96 -18.86
N SER A 40 3.61 -27.06 -18.55
CA SER A 40 3.87 -27.48 -17.15
C SER A 40 4.72 -26.47 -16.38
N THR A 41 5.62 -25.76 -17.07
CA THR A 41 6.44 -24.70 -16.45
C THR A 41 5.59 -23.47 -16.16
N PHE A 42 4.64 -23.10 -17.03
CA PHE A 42 3.67 -22.04 -16.73
C PHE A 42 2.93 -22.33 -15.42
N PHE A 43 2.34 -23.53 -15.29
CA PHE A 43 1.55 -23.91 -14.13
C PHE A 43 2.34 -24.04 -12.82
N ARG A 44 3.67 -24.10 -12.91
CA ARG A 44 4.54 -24.01 -11.72
C ARG A 44 4.58 -22.59 -11.13
N TYR A 45 4.33 -21.57 -11.94
CA TYR A 45 4.35 -20.16 -11.50
C TYR A 45 2.96 -19.56 -11.33
N TYR A 46 1.98 -20.00 -12.15
CA TYR A 46 0.65 -19.40 -12.20
C TYR A 46 -0.42 -20.47 -12.37
N ARG A 47 -1.49 -20.40 -11.58
CA ARG A 47 -2.64 -21.32 -11.66
C ARG A 47 -3.54 -21.01 -12.85
N SER A 48 -3.51 -19.79 -13.37
CA SER A 48 -4.31 -19.37 -14.53
C SER A 48 -3.69 -18.18 -15.28
N LYS A 49 -4.22 -17.81 -16.45
CA LYS A 49 -3.75 -16.63 -17.20
C LYS A 49 -4.04 -15.32 -16.46
N GLU A 50 -5.13 -15.28 -15.70
CA GLU A 50 -5.54 -14.16 -14.87
C GLU A 50 -4.47 -13.87 -13.81
N GLU A 51 -3.89 -14.91 -13.21
CA GLU A 51 -2.89 -14.75 -12.14
C GLU A 51 -1.60 -14.09 -12.62
N VAL A 52 -1.27 -14.21 -13.90
CA VAL A 52 -0.10 -13.54 -14.51
C VAL A 52 -0.22 -12.01 -14.43
N ILE A 53 -1.44 -11.50 -14.43
CA ILE A 53 -1.73 -10.06 -14.50
C ILE A 53 -1.49 -9.39 -13.16
N PHE A 54 -1.80 -10.06 -12.05
CA PHE A 54 -1.82 -9.47 -10.72
C PHE A 54 -0.48 -9.65 -10.00
N PRO A 55 -0.12 -8.73 -9.09
CA PRO A 55 1.04 -8.90 -8.25
C PRO A 55 0.78 -10.04 -7.26
N ASP A 56 1.84 -10.48 -6.57
CA ASP A 56 1.71 -11.44 -5.48
C ASP A 56 1.11 -10.74 -4.24
N HIS A 57 -0.22 -10.56 -4.27
CA HIS A 57 -0.97 -9.88 -3.21
C HIS A 57 -0.82 -10.59 -1.87
N ASP A 58 -0.65 -11.91 -1.85
CA ASP A 58 -0.49 -12.68 -0.61
C ASP A 58 0.83 -12.28 0.06
N ARG A 59 1.93 -12.29 -0.70
CA ARG A 59 3.23 -11.82 -0.21
C ARG A 59 3.18 -10.36 0.24
N LEU A 60 2.49 -9.49 -0.50
CA LEU A 60 2.40 -8.07 -0.13
C LEU A 60 1.58 -7.86 1.15
N LEU A 61 0.49 -8.62 1.33
CA LEU A 61 -0.30 -8.60 2.57
C LEU A 61 0.52 -9.11 3.77
N ASP A 62 1.37 -10.11 3.58
CA ASP A 62 2.27 -10.59 4.62
C ASP A 62 3.30 -9.53 5.01
N LEU A 63 3.92 -8.84 4.03
CA LEU A 63 4.83 -7.72 4.29
C LEU A 63 4.16 -6.57 5.07
N ILE A 64 2.91 -6.25 4.73
CA ILE A 64 2.13 -5.25 5.48
C ILE A 64 1.89 -5.75 6.90
N ARG A 65 1.46 -7.00 7.08
CA ARG A 65 1.19 -7.57 8.40
C ARG A 65 2.45 -7.54 9.27
N ASP A 66 3.60 -7.92 8.72
CA ASP A 66 4.88 -7.86 9.42
C ASP A 66 5.22 -6.42 9.83
N ARG A 67 5.06 -5.45 8.92
CA ARG A 67 5.29 -4.03 9.25
C ARG A 67 4.37 -3.56 10.37
N LEU A 68 3.09 -3.89 10.32
CA LEU A 68 2.10 -3.50 11.31
C LEU A 68 2.39 -4.13 12.69
N ASN A 69 2.78 -5.41 12.72
CA ASN A 69 3.10 -6.15 13.94
C ASN A 69 4.35 -5.65 14.68
N THR A 70 5.23 -4.90 14.01
CA THR A 70 6.39 -4.26 14.68
C THR A 70 6.03 -3.00 15.47
N SER A 71 4.77 -2.55 15.41
CA SER A 71 4.35 -1.30 16.06
C SER A 71 4.00 -1.48 17.54
N SER A 72 4.19 -0.42 18.32
CA SER A 72 3.59 -0.26 19.64
C SER A 72 2.32 0.61 19.56
N SER A 73 1.61 0.74 20.69
CA SER A 73 0.44 1.62 20.78
C SER A 73 0.73 3.07 20.37
N GLY A 74 1.93 3.58 20.66
CA GLY A 74 2.36 4.93 20.29
C GLY A 74 2.82 5.09 18.83
N THR A 75 3.07 3.98 18.11
CA THR A 75 3.60 4.02 16.73
C THR A 75 2.68 3.37 15.70
N ALA A 76 1.47 2.96 16.07
CA ALA A 76 0.55 2.25 15.17
C ALA A 76 0.20 3.06 13.91
N LEU A 77 -0.10 4.36 14.06
CA LEU A 77 -0.43 5.24 12.92
C LEU A 77 0.78 5.48 11.99
N VAL A 78 1.99 5.50 12.54
CA VAL A 78 3.22 5.51 11.75
C VAL A 78 3.36 4.21 10.97
N ALA A 79 3.08 3.07 11.60
CA ALA A 79 3.14 1.76 10.93
C ALA A 79 2.10 1.62 9.81
N VAL A 80 0.89 2.19 9.97
CA VAL A 80 -0.11 2.27 8.88
C VAL A 80 0.42 3.10 7.72
N SER A 81 1.02 4.26 7.99
CA SER A 81 1.59 5.13 6.96
C SER A 81 2.73 4.44 6.20
N ASP A 82 3.62 3.74 6.92
CA ASP A 82 4.70 2.97 6.32
C ASP A 82 4.18 1.78 5.51
N ALA A 83 3.16 1.08 6.00
CA ALA A 83 2.53 -0.01 5.25
C ALA A 83 1.91 0.46 3.94
N VAL A 84 1.23 1.61 3.92
CA VAL A 84 0.72 2.23 2.69
C VAL A 84 1.85 2.57 1.73
N ARG A 85 2.96 3.11 2.24
CA ARG A 85 4.16 3.41 1.46
C ARG A 85 4.76 2.14 0.86
N LEU A 86 4.84 1.04 1.60
CA LEU A 86 5.32 -0.25 1.09
C LEU A 86 4.50 -0.73 -0.11
N VAL A 87 3.16 -0.62 -0.02
CA VAL A 87 2.29 -0.96 -1.15
C VAL A 87 2.58 -0.07 -2.35
N LEU A 88 2.69 1.25 -2.15
CA LEU A 88 2.96 2.17 -3.25
C LEU A 88 4.30 1.85 -3.92
N LEU A 89 5.37 1.71 -3.14
CA LEU A 89 6.71 1.41 -3.64
C LEU A 89 6.73 0.13 -4.48
N HIS A 90 5.98 -0.90 -4.07
CA HIS A 90 5.85 -2.12 -4.87
C HIS A 90 5.29 -1.86 -6.28
N TYR A 91 4.25 -1.03 -6.41
CA TYR A 91 3.72 -0.65 -7.73
C TYR A 91 4.69 0.24 -8.52
N LEU A 92 5.44 1.11 -7.85
CA LEU A 92 6.47 1.94 -8.50
C LEU A 92 7.62 1.10 -9.04
N GLU A 93 8.07 0.09 -8.30
CA GLU A 93 9.08 -0.88 -8.71
C GLU A 93 8.63 -1.71 -9.92
N GLU A 94 7.34 -2.06 -9.99
CA GLU A 94 6.77 -2.75 -11.17
C GLU A 94 6.71 -1.84 -12.42
N GLY A 95 6.68 -0.52 -12.24
CA GLY A 95 6.77 0.46 -13.33
C GLY A 95 5.74 0.23 -14.44
N ASP A 96 6.22 -0.05 -15.66
CA ASP A 96 5.38 -0.26 -16.84
C ASP A 96 4.43 -1.46 -16.71
N LEU A 97 4.81 -2.48 -15.94
CA LEU A 97 3.95 -3.64 -15.72
C LEU A 97 2.67 -3.23 -14.98
N ALA A 98 2.80 -2.42 -13.93
CA ALA A 98 1.67 -1.85 -13.20
C ALA A 98 0.78 -0.98 -14.11
N ARG A 99 1.37 -0.19 -15.01
CA ARG A 99 0.62 0.61 -16.01
C ARG A 99 -0.14 -0.26 -17.00
N ARG A 100 0.46 -1.34 -17.50
CA ARG A 100 -0.20 -2.31 -18.40
C ARG A 100 -1.36 -2.99 -17.68
N ARG A 101 -1.16 -3.44 -16.43
CA ARG A 101 -2.21 -3.99 -15.56
C ARG A 101 -3.38 -3.02 -15.42
N TYR A 102 -3.11 -1.75 -15.10
CA TYR A 102 -4.13 -0.72 -14.96
C TYR A 102 -4.95 -0.50 -16.24
N ARG A 103 -4.29 -0.43 -17.41
CA ARG A 103 -4.99 -0.34 -18.70
C ARG A 103 -5.88 -1.55 -18.95
N LEU A 104 -5.41 -2.74 -18.59
CA LEU A 104 -6.15 -3.97 -18.82
C LEU A 104 -7.40 -4.08 -17.91
N THR A 105 -7.25 -3.82 -16.61
CA THR A 105 -8.38 -3.82 -15.64
C THR A 105 -9.39 -2.71 -15.92
N SER A 106 -8.98 -1.61 -16.57
CA SER A 106 -9.91 -0.57 -17.02
C SER A 106 -10.84 -1.05 -18.16
N LYS A 107 -10.41 -2.04 -18.96
CA LYS A 107 -11.16 -2.52 -20.15
C LYS A 107 -11.90 -3.83 -19.91
N VAL A 108 -11.37 -4.72 -19.07
CA VAL A 108 -11.89 -6.08 -18.87
C VAL A 108 -12.60 -6.17 -17.51
N SER A 109 -13.92 -6.42 -17.50
CA SER A 109 -14.75 -6.44 -16.29
C SER A 109 -14.30 -7.49 -15.28
N ALA A 110 -14.09 -8.74 -15.70
CA ALA A 110 -13.68 -9.82 -14.81
C ALA A 110 -12.35 -9.51 -14.06
N LEU A 111 -11.42 -8.83 -14.73
CA LEU A 111 -10.16 -8.41 -14.11
C LEU A 111 -10.37 -7.22 -13.16
N ARG A 112 -11.28 -6.31 -13.49
CA ARG A 112 -11.68 -5.20 -12.61
C ARG A 112 -12.31 -5.72 -11.32
N ASP A 113 -13.20 -6.71 -11.41
CA ASP A 113 -13.87 -7.31 -10.25
C ASP A 113 -12.85 -8.01 -9.34
N ARG A 114 -11.87 -8.70 -9.94
CA ARG A 114 -10.75 -9.29 -9.19
C ARG A 114 -9.86 -8.25 -8.52
N GLU A 115 -9.60 -7.11 -9.16
CA GLU A 115 -8.85 -6.00 -8.55
C GLU A 115 -9.63 -5.43 -7.34
N ILE A 116 -10.95 -5.23 -7.47
CA ILE A 116 -11.80 -4.77 -6.37
C ILE A 116 -11.75 -5.75 -5.19
N ALA A 117 -11.85 -7.05 -5.48
CA ALA A 117 -11.73 -8.09 -4.45
C ALA A 117 -10.36 -8.06 -3.77
N SER A 118 -9.29 -7.77 -4.51
CA SER A 118 -7.94 -7.65 -3.95
C SER A 118 -7.80 -6.42 -3.05
N VAL A 119 -8.31 -5.25 -3.47
CA VAL A 119 -8.37 -4.03 -2.65
C VAL A 119 -9.13 -4.25 -1.34
N ALA A 120 -10.24 -4.99 -1.38
CA ALA A 120 -11.02 -5.31 -0.19
C ALA A 120 -10.23 -6.13 0.86
N ARG A 121 -9.22 -6.92 0.44
CA ARG A 121 -8.34 -7.65 1.36
C ARG A 121 -7.41 -6.70 2.12
N TYR A 122 -6.87 -5.68 1.45
CA TYR A 122 -6.04 -4.65 2.10
C TYR A 122 -6.84 -3.83 3.11
N GLN A 123 -8.04 -3.39 2.74
CA GLN A 123 -8.91 -2.65 3.67
C GLN A 123 -9.21 -3.46 4.92
N ARG A 124 -9.54 -4.75 4.74
CA ARG A 124 -9.79 -5.66 5.85
C ARG A 124 -8.60 -5.77 6.80
N LEU A 125 -7.39 -5.94 6.25
CA LEU A 125 -6.15 -6.02 7.05
C LEU A 125 -5.91 -4.75 7.86
N PHE A 126 -6.04 -3.57 7.24
CA PHE A 126 -5.89 -2.30 7.97
C PHE A 126 -6.97 -2.12 9.03
N ARG A 127 -8.22 -2.47 8.73
CA ARG A 127 -9.33 -2.40 9.68
C ARG A 127 -9.10 -3.29 10.88
N GLU A 128 -8.72 -4.54 10.67
CA GLU A 128 -8.44 -5.50 11.75
C GLU A 128 -7.32 -4.98 12.65
N PHE A 129 -6.21 -4.52 12.06
CA PHE A 129 -5.12 -3.92 12.81
C PHE A 129 -5.55 -2.67 13.62
N ILE A 130 -6.33 -1.77 13.02
CA ILE A 130 -6.78 -0.54 13.69
C ILE A 130 -7.76 -0.86 14.82
N ALA A 131 -8.68 -1.82 14.62
CA ALA A 131 -9.60 -2.26 15.64
C ALA A 131 -8.86 -2.86 16.85
N ASP A 132 -7.88 -3.73 16.60
CA ASP A 132 -7.04 -4.33 17.64
C ASP A 132 -6.21 -3.27 18.37
N TRP A 133 -5.63 -2.31 17.65
CA TRP A 133 -4.90 -1.18 18.23
C TRP A 133 -5.78 -0.31 19.13
N MET A 134 -7.03 -0.06 18.74
CA MET A 134 -7.96 0.72 19.54
C MET A 134 -8.37 0.00 20.84
N GLY A 135 -8.43 -1.34 20.84
CA GLY A 135 -8.75 -2.15 22.03
C GLY A 135 -10.13 -1.88 22.64
N ASP A 136 -11.00 -1.20 21.91
CA ASP A 136 -12.33 -0.74 22.36
C ASP A 136 -13.40 -1.56 21.61
N PRO A 137 -14.14 -2.45 22.29
CA PRO A 137 -15.12 -3.34 21.66
C PRO A 137 -16.45 -2.65 21.34
N THR A 138 -16.55 -1.33 21.47
CA THR A 138 -17.79 -0.60 21.16
C THR A 138 -18.05 -0.52 19.65
N GLU A 139 -19.33 -0.46 19.27
CA GLU A 139 -19.73 -0.28 17.86
C GLU A 139 -19.19 1.03 17.28
N ALA A 140 -19.07 2.08 18.09
CA ALA A 140 -18.47 3.35 17.69
C ALA A 140 -16.97 3.21 17.34
N ALA A 141 -16.22 2.41 18.10
CA ALA A 141 -14.83 2.12 17.81
C ALA A 141 -14.67 1.24 16.55
N SER A 142 -15.55 0.24 16.38
CA SER A 142 -15.61 -0.58 15.17
C SER A 142 -15.86 0.27 13.91
N LEU A 143 -16.87 1.15 13.95
CA LEU A 143 -17.15 2.10 12.86
C LEU A 143 -15.94 3.03 12.60
N ARG A 144 -15.29 3.51 13.66
CA ARG A 144 -14.09 4.35 13.51
C ARG A 144 -12.96 3.60 12.82
N ALA A 145 -12.70 2.34 13.17
CA ALA A 145 -11.69 1.51 12.53
C ALA A 145 -12.00 1.26 11.04
N GLU A 146 -13.27 1.00 10.70
CA GLU A 146 -13.74 0.86 9.32
C GLU A 146 -13.52 2.16 8.52
N LEU A 147 -13.92 3.31 9.08
CA LEU A 147 -13.71 4.62 8.44
C LEU A 147 -12.24 4.94 8.25
N MET A 148 -11.39 4.67 9.24
CA MET A 148 -9.95 4.88 9.13
C MET A 148 -9.35 4.02 8.02
N ALA A 149 -9.64 2.71 8.01
CA ALA A 149 -9.12 1.80 6.99
C ALA A 149 -9.61 2.16 5.58
N ALA A 150 -10.88 2.56 5.42
CA ALA A 150 -11.40 3.00 4.13
C ALA A 150 -10.70 4.26 3.63
N ASN A 151 -10.44 5.25 4.50
CA ASN A 151 -9.73 6.48 4.14
C ASN A 151 -8.25 6.22 3.79
N VAL A 152 -7.58 5.32 4.51
CA VAL A 152 -6.21 4.85 4.19
C VAL A 152 -6.13 4.28 2.78
N VAL A 153 -7.06 3.38 2.44
CA VAL A 153 -7.12 2.74 1.12
C VAL A 153 -7.51 3.75 0.03
N ALA A 154 -8.41 4.68 0.33
CA ALA A 154 -8.81 5.74 -0.59
C ALA A 154 -7.64 6.68 -0.93
N ALA A 155 -6.88 7.12 0.09
CA ALA A 155 -5.68 7.93 -0.06
C ALA A 155 -4.63 7.25 -0.95
N HIS A 156 -4.32 5.97 -0.65
CA HIS A 156 -3.41 5.18 -1.46
C HIS A 156 -3.87 5.08 -2.93
N ASN A 157 -5.14 4.69 -3.15
CA ASN A 157 -5.70 4.52 -4.49
C ASN A 157 -5.73 5.82 -5.30
N HIS A 158 -5.98 6.95 -4.64
CA HIS A 158 -5.95 8.26 -5.28
C HIS A 158 -4.57 8.53 -5.88
N VAL A 159 -3.52 8.43 -5.06
CA VAL A 159 -2.14 8.68 -5.47
C VAL A 159 -1.66 7.67 -6.50
N LEU A 160 -1.91 6.38 -6.27
CA LEU A 160 -1.52 5.32 -7.20
C LEU A 160 -2.16 5.51 -8.58
N ARG A 161 -3.45 5.84 -8.66
CA ARG A 161 -4.15 6.06 -9.94
C ARG A 161 -3.66 7.30 -10.66
N ARG A 162 -3.27 8.36 -9.95
CA ARG A 162 -2.64 9.54 -10.56
C ARG A 162 -1.31 9.14 -11.19
N TRP A 163 -0.46 8.43 -10.45
CA TRP A 163 0.80 7.93 -10.99
C TRP A 163 0.61 7.01 -12.20
N LEU A 164 -0.32 6.05 -12.13
CA LEU A 164 -0.64 5.13 -13.24
C LEU A 164 -1.09 5.86 -14.51
N ARG A 165 -1.78 7.00 -14.36
CA ARG A 165 -2.19 7.89 -15.47
C ARG A 165 -1.10 8.86 -15.95
N GLY A 166 0.05 8.90 -15.27
CA GLY A 166 1.15 9.81 -15.59
C GLY A 166 0.93 11.25 -15.09
N GLU A 167 0.02 11.43 -14.12
CA GLU A 167 -0.38 12.73 -13.57
C GLU A 167 0.39 13.10 -12.29
N SER A 168 1.29 12.22 -11.83
CA SER A 168 2.11 12.40 -10.63
C SER A 168 3.59 12.31 -10.98
N SER A 169 4.37 13.27 -10.47
CA SER A 169 5.83 13.32 -10.59
C SER A 169 6.55 12.84 -9.32
N ASP A 170 5.89 12.93 -8.17
CA ASP A 170 6.39 12.44 -6.89
C ASP A 170 5.28 11.74 -6.09
N PRO A 171 4.92 10.50 -6.47
CA PRO A 171 3.86 9.75 -5.78
C PRO A 171 4.23 9.44 -4.32
N ALA A 172 5.52 9.40 -3.97
CA ALA A 172 5.97 9.13 -2.61
C ALA A 172 5.70 10.33 -1.67
N ALA A 173 5.89 11.56 -2.15
CA ALA A 173 5.48 12.75 -1.41
C ALA A 173 3.96 12.92 -1.39
N GLU A 174 3.28 12.64 -2.51
CA GLU A 174 1.81 12.73 -2.59
C GLU A 174 1.12 11.76 -1.60
N VAL A 175 1.66 10.55 -1.40
CA VAL A 175 1.07 9.61 -0.42
C VAL A 175 1.34 10.01 1.03
N ASP A 176 2.50 10.62 1.32
CA ASP A 176 2.78 11.18 2.66
C ASP A 176 1.81 12.31 2.99
N GLU A 177 1.53 13.20 2.03
CA GLU A 177 0.52 14.26 2.16
C GLU A 177 -0.86 13.66 2.38
N ALA A 178 -1.28 12.73 1.53
CA ALA A 178 -2.60 12.11 1.65
C ALA A 178 -2.77 11.38 3.00
N MET A 179 -1.72 10.74 3.52
CA MET A 179 -1.76 10.11 4.84
C MET A 179 -1.83 11.13 5.98
N ARG A 180 -1.17 12.29 5.86
CA ARG A 180 -1.35 13.39 6.84
C ARG A 180 -2.78 13.89 6.89
N GLU A 181 -3.43 14.06 5.75
CA GLU A 181 -4.85 14.42 5.66
C GLU A 181 -5.74 13.35 6.30
N VAL A 182 -5.50 12.07 6.03
CA VAL A 182 -6.23 10.97 6.68
C VAL A 182 -6.07 11.02 8.20
N LEU A 183 -4.86 11.22 8.71
CA LEU A 183 -4.61 11.29 10.15
C LEU A 183 -5.30 12.50 10.80
N ALA A 184 -5.39 13.63 10.11
CA ALA A 184 -6.10 14.82 10.59
C ALA A 184 -7.61 14.62 10.77
N LEU A 185 -8.22 13.69 10.02
CA LEU A 185 -9.64 13.31 10.20
C LEU A 185 -9.89 12.52 11.49
N PHE A 186 -8.85 11.91 12.05
CA PHE A 186 -8.94 11.06 13.22
C PHE A 186 -7.95 11.52 14.30
N PRO A 187 -8.11 12.75 14.83
CA PRO A 187 -7.27 13.20 15.92
C PRO A 187 -7.35 12.17 17.04
N ALA A 188 -6.21 11.92 17.69
CA ALA A 188 -6.20 11.11 18.90
C ALA A 188 -7.30 11.66 19.82
N ARG A 189 -8.08 10.78 20.45
CA ARG A 189 -8.89 11.23 21.59
C ARG A 189 -7.84 11.80 22.53
N SER A 190 -7.77 13.13 22.63
CA SER A 190 -7.06 13.80 23.71
C SER A 190 -7.54 13.08 24.94
N SER A 191 -6.65 12.37 25.61
CA SER A 191 -6.90 11.66 26.84
C SER A 191 -7.77 12.58 27.69
N GLU A 192 -9.05 12.24 27.84
CA GLU A 192 -9.91 12.97 28.75
C GLU A 192 -9.27 12.85 30.12
N SER A 193 -8.73 13.97 30.58
CA SER A 193 -8.75 14.36 31.99
C SER A 193 -8.19 13.32 32.97
N GLY A 194 -6.94 12.91 32.77
CA GLY A 194 -6.19 12.13 33.75
C GLY A 194 -4.95 12.87 34.21
N SER A 195 -5.11 13.82 35.14
CA SER A 195 -4.06 14.44 35.98
C SER A 195 -2.84 15.05 35.26
N LEU A 196 -2.51 16.30 35.59
CA LEU A 196 -1.19 16.89 35.35
C LEU A 196 -0.09 16.05 36.05
N GLY A 197 0.38 14.99 35.39
CA GLY A 197 1.37 14.07 35.92
C GLY A 197 2.14 13.35 34.81
N ASP A 198 3.37 13.82 34.58
CA ASP A 198 4.51 13.09 33.99
C ASP A 198 4.26 12.27 32.71
N GLY A 199 3.58 12.85 31.72
CA GLY A 199 3.37 12.24 30.42
C GLY A 199 4.42 12.66 29.38
N THR A 200 5.12 11.69 28.78
CA THR A 200 6.03 11.95 27.64
C THR A 200 5.26 12.45 26.43
N THR A 201 5.50 13.71 26.03
CA THR A 201 4.98 14.30 24.79
C THR A 201 6.00 14.13 23.67
N VAL A 202 5.62 13.45 22.58
CA VAL A 202 6.48 13.28 21.39
C VAL A 202 6.10 14.31 20.33
N VAL A 203 7.04 15.20 19.97
CA VAL A 203 6.90 16.19 18.90
C VAL A 203 7.84 15.83 17.76
N ALA A 204 7.32 15.66 16.55
CA ALA A 204 8.10 15.35 15.34
C ALA A 204 7.99 16.48 14.32
N PHE A 205 9.13 16.98 13.84
CA PHE A 205 9.23 17.98 12.78
C PHE A 205 10.45 17.66 11.88
N ARG A 206 10.40 18.07 10.60
CA ARG A 206 11.55 17.97 9.70
C ARG A 206 12.35 19.28 9.74
N THR A 207 13.66 19.16 9.82
CA THR A 207 14.59 20.30 9.84
C THR A 207 15.85 19.97 9.04
N GLY A 208 16.42 20.98 8.38
CA GLY A 208 17.73 20.88 7.74
C GLY A 208 18.89 21.27 8.66
N GLN A 209 18.59 21.64 9.91
CA GLN A 209 19.59 22.00 10.91
C GLN A 209 20.08 20.78 11.68
N ASP A 210 21.32 20.82 12.15
CA ASP A 210 21.90 19.78 12.99
C ASP A 210 21.14 19.60 14.31
N LEU A 211 20.95 18.36 14.73
CA LEU A 211 20.14 17.99 15.89
C LEU A 211 20.74 18.58 17.19
N GLU A 212 22.06 18.53 17.33
CA GLU A 212 22.77 19.08 18.49
C GLU A 212 22.60 20.60 18.63
N ALA A 213 22.42 21.31 17.51
CA ALA A 213 22.17 22.75 17.51
C ALA A 213 20.72 23.09 17.91
N LEU A 214 19.77 22.20 17.66
CA LEU A 214 18.34 22.41 17.88
C LEU A 214 17.89 22.03 19.30
N LEU A 215 18.45 20.96 19.87
CA LEU A 215 18.05 20.44 21.18
C LEU A 215 18.04 21.51 22.30
N PRO A 216 19.02 22.43 22.42
CA PRO A 216 19.00 23.46 23.44
C PRO A 216 17.89 24.51 23.26
N GLN A 217 17.44 24.75 22.03
CA GLN A 217 16.35 25.71 21.73
C GLN A 217 14.99 25.10 22.07
N LEU A 218 14.79 23.83 21.74
CA LEU A 218 13.58 23.10 22.07
C LEU A 218 13.42 22.91 23.58
N ARG A 219 14.51 22.60 24.29
CA ARG A 219 14.49 22.51 25.76
C ARG A 219 14.01 23.81 26.40
N ARG A 220 14.55 24.96 25.97
CA ARG A 220 14.10 26.27 26.46
C ARG A 220 12.62 26.53 26.21
N LEU A 221 12.11 26.23 25.02
CA LEU A 221 10.69 26.41 24.70
C LEU A 221 9.76 25.53 25.54
N VAL A 222 10.22 24.34 25.94
CA VAL A 222 9.47 23.41 26.79
C VAL A 222 9.57 23.78 28.27
N GLU A 223 10.73 24.29 28.72
CA GLU A 223 10.99 24.68 30.11
C GLU A 223 10.43 26.05 30.47
N GLU A 224 10.39 27.00 29.54
CA GLU A 224 9.95 28.38 29.81
C GLU A 224 8.43 28.54 29.75
N GLY A 225 7.71 27.64 29.05
CA GLY A 225 6.26 27.74 28.85
C GLY A 225 5.82 29.05 28.16
N PRO A 226 4.59 29.13 27.62
CA PRO A 226 3.98 30.43 27.32
C PRO A 226 3.57 31.17 28.59
#